data_AF-A0A7Y8M3V8-F1
#
_entry.id   AF-A0A7Y8M3V8-F1
#
_cell.length_a   1.000
_cell.length_b   1.000
_cell.length_c   1.000
_cell.angle_alpha   90.00
_cell.angle_beta   90.00
_cell.angle_gamma   90.00
#
_symmetry.space_group_name_H-M   'P 1'
#
loop_
_entity.id
_entity.type
_entity.pdbx_description
1 polymer ?
#
loop_
_entity_poly.entity_id
_entity_poly.type
_entity_poly.pdbx_seq_one_letter_code
_entity_poly.pdbx_strand_id
1 'polypeptide(L)'
;VCARGYSQDVYVLKDVPVWAFHGEKDDIVPITDGEKMIRALKEARGNVKFTNYPEANHDAWTETYNNPEIYEWLLSHSLEDRK
;
A
#
# COMPACT_ATOMS: atom_id res chain seq x y z
N VAL A 1 0.64 1.95 5.33
CA VAL A 1 2.07 1.77 5.61
C VAL A 1 2.20 0.77 6.75
N CYS A 2 2.97 -0.32 6.60
CA CYS A 2 3.19 -1.39 7.61
C CYS A 2 1.93 -1.82 8.38
N ALA A 3 0.82 -1.98 7.67
CA ALA A 3 -0.48 -2.28 8.26
C ALA A 3 -0.98 -3.65 7.79
N ARG A 4 -1.75 -4.31 8.65
CA ARG A 4 -2.54 -5.47 8.24
C ARG A 4 -3.77 -5.03 7.46
N GLY A 5 -4.18 -5.86 6.52
CA GLY A 5 -5.47 -5.76 5.86
C GLY A 5 -6.13 -7.13 5.78
N TYR A 6 -7.45 -7.14 5.61
CA TYR A 6 -8.21 -8.36 5.38
C TYR A 6 -8.48 -8.49 3.88
N SER A 7 -7.85 -9.48 3.24
CA SER A 7 -7.93 -9.66 1.78
C SER A 7 -9.35 -9.93 1.30
N GLN A 8 -10.23 -10.44 2.16
CA GLN A 8 -11.65 -10.66 1.90
C GLN A 8 -12.43 -9.35 1.62
N ASP A 9 -11.95 -8.21 2.12
CA ASP A 9 -12.62 -6.92 1.99
C ASP A 9 -12.11 -6.12 0.77
N VAL A 10 -11.22 -6.69 -0.05
CA VAL A 10 -10.59 -5.99 -1.18
C VAL A 10 -11.58 -5.39 -2.17
N TYR A 11 -12.78 -5.95 -2.31
CA TYR A 11 -13.79 -5.43 -3.23
C TYR A 11 -14.23 -4.00 -2.92
N VAL A 12 -14.15 -3.54 -1.67
CA VAL A 12 -14.48 -2.14 -1.33
C VAL A 12 -13.36 -1.16 -1.72
N LEU A 13 -12.17 -1.67 -2.03
CA LEU A 13 -10.98 -0.91 -2.39
C LEU A 13 -10.61 -1.03 -3.88
N LYS A 14 -11.26 -1.90 -4.65
CA LYS A 14 -10.88 -2.19 -6.04
C LYS A 14 -10.85 -0.95 -6.95
N ASP A 15 -11.76 0.01 -6.70
CA ASP A 15 -11.87 1.24 -7.48
C ASP A 15 -11.12 2.42 -6.82
N VAL A 16 -10.32 2.16 -5.78
CA VAL A 16 -9.51 3.16 -5.08
C VAL A 16 -8.04 2.94 -5.44
N PRO A 17 -7.33 3.96 -5.94
CA PRO A 17 -5.88 3.89 -6.11
C PRO A 17 -5.18 3.55 -4.78
N VAL A 18 -4.58 2.37 -4.78
CA VAL A 18 -3.67 1.70 -3.86
C VAL A 18 -2.21 2.17 -3.90
N TRP A 19 -1.60 2.86 -2.93
CA TRP A 19 -0.13 2.83 -2.79
C TRP A 19 0.25 2.39 -1.37
N ALA A 20 0.72 1.15 -1.26
CA ALA A 20 1.13 0.57 0.00
C ALA A 20 2.66 0.52 0.12
N PHE A 21 3.11 0.60 1.37
CA PHE A 21 4.51 0.68 1.76
C PHE A 21 4.75 -0.25 2.94
N HIS A 22 5.87 -0.98 2.93
CA HIS A 22 6.23 -1.91 4.00
C HIS A 22 7.74 -1.98 4.18
N GLY A 23 8.21 -2.24 5.40
CA GLY A 23 9.60 -2.58 5.68
C GLY A 23 9.85 -4.09 5.60
N GLU A 24 10.86 -4.53 4.87
CA GLU A 24 11.20 -5.96 4.73
C GLU A 24 11.52 -6.60 6.10
N LYS A 25 12.08 -5.81 7.02
CA LYS A 25 12.50 -6.25 8.36
C LYS A 25 11.47 -5.97 9.45
N ASP A 26 10.22 -5.66 9.07
CA ASP A 26 9.15 -5.39 10.04
C ASP A 26 8.95 -6.60 10.98
N ASP A 27 9.24 -6.36 12.27
CA ASP A 27 9.19 -7.33 13.36
C ASP A 27 7.82 -7.37 14.08
N ILE A 28 6.90 -6.46 13.72
CA ILE A 28 5.55 -6.35 14.30
C ILE A 28 4.48 -6.87 13.34
N VAL A 29 4.59 -6.51 12.06
CA VAL A 29 3.70 -6.92 10.98
C VAL A 29 4.53 -7.52 9.85
N PRO A 30 4.56 -8.86 9.69
CA PRO A 30 5.33 -9.49 8.63
C PRO A 30 4.93 -8.96 7.25
N ILE A 31 5.91 -8.71 6.37
CA ILE A 31 5.67 -8.21 5.01
C ILE A 31 4.67 -9.06 4.22
N THR A 32 4.59 -10.36 4.51
CA THR A 32 3.63 -11.30 3.91
C THR A 32 2.17 -10.85 4.07
N ASP A 33 1.82 -10.10 5.12
CA ASP A 33 0.46 -9.57 5.29
C ASP A 33 0.19 -8.44 4.28
N GLY A 34 1.19 -7.59 4.00
CA GLY A 34 1.14 -6.61 2.92
C GLY A 34 1.06 -7.30 1.55
N GLU A 35 1.92 -8.29 1.27
CA GLU A 35 1.93 -9.02 -0.01
C GLU A 35 0.60 -9.71 -0.31
N LYS A 36 -0.05 -10.32 0.70
CA LYS A 36 -1.39 -10.91 0.57
C LYS A 36 -2.42 -9.88 0.10
N MET A 37 -2.40 -8.68 0.67
CA MET A 37 -3.30 -7.59 0.27
C MET A 37 -3.02 -7.11 -1.15
N ILE A 38 -1.75 -6.92 -1.51
CA ILE A 38 -1.36 -6.51 -2.87
C ILE A 38 -1.80 -7.54 -3.90
N ARG A 39 -1.60 -8.83 -3.60
CA ARG A 39 -2.03 -9.92 -4.48
C ARG A 39 -3.54 -9.91 -4.65
N ALA A 40 -4.30 -9.82 -3.57
CA ALA A 40 -5.76 -9.78 -3.63
C ALA A 40 -6.27 -8.55 -4.42
N LEU A 41 -5.70 -7.37 -4.22
CA LEU A 41 -6.03 -6.16 -5.00
C LEU A 41 -5.74 -6.34 -6.49
N LYS A 42 -4.59 -6.93 -6.85
CA LYS A 42 -4.25 -7.25 -8.25
C LYS A 42 -5.23 -8.25 -8.86
N GLU A 43 -5.58 -9.30 -8.14
CA GLU A 43 -6.57 -10.30 -8.57
C GLU A 43 -7.97 -9.69 -8.78
N ALA A 44 -8.35 -8.72 -7.96
CA ALA A 44 -9.57 -7.93 -8.10
C ALA A 44 -9.51 -6.84 -9.19
N ARG A 45 -8.41 -6.78 -9.97
CA ARG A 45 -8.13 -5.75 -11.00
C ARG A 45 -8.07 -4.32 -10.46
N GLY A 46 -7.74 -4.15 -9.18
CA GLY A 46 -7.57 -2.85 -8.56
C GLY A 46 -6.27 -2.15 -8.99
N ASN A 47 -6.27 -0.82 -8.92
CA ASN A 47 -5.09 -0.01 -9.19
C ASN A 47 -4.20 0.02 -7.94
N VAL A 48 -3.12 -0.78 -7.93
CA VAL A 48 -2.25 -0.90 -6.74
C VAL A 48 -0.76 -0.80 -7.07
N LYS A 49 -0.06 0.00 -6.26
CA LYS A 49 1.39 0.13 -6.17
C LYS A 49 1.87 -0.39 -4.82
N PHE A 50 3.05 -0.98 -4.80
CA PHE A 50 3.70 -1.48 -3.60
C PHE A 50 5.17 -1.10 -3.59
N THR A 51 5.61 -0.45 -2.51
CA THR A 51 7.01 -0.14 -2.25
C THR A 51 7.48 -0.94 -1.03
N ASN A 52 8.55 -1.68 -1.21
CA ASN A 52 9.22 -2.40 -0.13
C ASN A 52 10.53 -1.67 0.21
N TYR A 53 10.77 -1.43 1.50
CA TYR A 53 11.99 -0.85 2.03
C TYR A 53 12.86 -1.96 2.64
N PRO A 54 13.94 -2.40 1.96
CA PRO A 54 14.70 -3.60 2.35
C PRO A 54 15.32 -3.53 3.75
N GLU A 55 15.61 -2.31 4.23
CA GLU A 55 16.32 -2.07 5.48
C GLU A 55 15.40 -1.55 6.60
N ALA A 56 14.16 -1.17 6.29
CA ALA A 56 13.24 -0.64 7.27
C ALA A 56 12.60 -1.77 8.11
N ASN A 57 12.44 -1.51 9.41
CA ASN A 57 11.62 -2.32 10.31
C ASN A 57 10.16 -1.81 10.26
N HIS A 58 9.43 -1.86 11.37
CA HIS A 58 8.04 -1.41 11.43
C HIS A 58 7.85 0.06 11.01
N ASP A 59 8.81 0.94 11.33
CA ASP A 59 8.82 2.34 10.89
C ASP A 59 9.24 2.51 9.42
N ALA A 60 8.38 2.09 8.50
CA ALA A 60 8.51 2.45 7.09
C ALA A 60 7.92 3.84 6.78
N TRP A 61 7.15 4.43 7.70
CA TRP A 61 6.47 5.70 7.45
C TRP A 61 7.42 6.89 7.46
N THR A 62 8.51 6.84 8.22
CA THR A 62 9.54 7.88 8.17
C THR A 62 10.12 8.03 6.76
N GLU A 63 10.53 6.94 6.11
CA GLU A 63 11.02 6.98 4.73
C GLU A 63 9.91 7.36 3.73
N THR A 64 8.71 6.81 3.93
CA THR A 64 7.54 7.08 3.08
C THR A 64 7.17 8.57 3.05
N TYR A 65 7.09 9.23 4.20
CA TYR A 65 6.68 10.64 4.28
C TYR A 65 7.79 11.63 3.95
N ASN A 66 9.05 11.19 3.94
CA ASN A 66 10.18 11.96 3.40
C ASN A 66 10.28 11.88 1.87
N ASN A 67 9.50 11.03 1.20
CA ASN A 67 9.43 10.95 -0.25
C ASN A 67 8.43 11.98 -0.81
N PRO A 68 8.86 13.04 -1.52
CA PRO A 68 7.93 14.02 -2.09
C PRO A 68 6.93 13.44 -3.11
N GLU A 69 7.29 12.34 -3.79
CA GLU A 69 6.44 11.68 -4.78
C GLU A 69 5.12 11.18 -4.18
N ILE A 70 5.07 10.91 -2.87
CA ILE A 70 3.81 10.48 -2.24
C ILE A 70 2.77 11.60 -2.26
N TYR A 71 3.19 12.85 -2.05
CA TYR A 71 2.28 13.98 -2.05
C TYR A 71 1.81 14.30 -3.47
N GLU A 72 2.72 14.24 -4.44
CA GLU A 72 2.37 14.38 -5.86
C GLU A 72 1.37 13.31 -6.30
N TRP A 73 1.62 12.05 -5.91
CA TRP A 73 0.72 10.95 -6.24
C TRP A 73 -0.63 11.10 -5.54
N LEU A 74 -0.67 11.43 -4.25
CA LEU A 74 -1.92 11.65 -3.52
C LEU A 74 -2.76 12.77 -4.15
N LEU A 75 -2.13 13.89 -4.52
CA LEU A 75 -2.80 15.04 -5.13
C LEU A 75 -3.18 14.81 -6.60
N SER A 76 -2.66 13.77 -7.25
CA SER A 76 -3.03 13.39 -8.61
C SER A 76 -4.36 12.63 -8.72
N HIS A 77 -4.95 12.21 -7.59
CA HIS A 77 -6.22 11.46 -7.56
C HIS A 77 -7.36 12.28 -6.99
N SER A 78 -8.55 12.03 -7.53
CA SER A 78 -9.81 12.67 -7.17
C SER A 78 -10.94 11.62 -7.14
N LEU A 79 -12.11 11.99 -6.60
CA LEU A 79 -13.28 11.10 -6.66
C LEU A 79 -13.80 10.89 -8.08
N GLU A 80 -13.51 11.81 -9.00
CA GLU A 80 -13.90 11.71 -10.41
C GLU A 80 -13.17 10.57 -11.15
N ASP A 81 -12.06 10.09 -10.59
CA ASP A 81 -11.27 8.97 -11.13
C ASP A 81 -11.90 7.59 -10.85
N ARG A 82 -12.90 7.52 -9.96
CA ARG A 82 -13.65 6.28 -9.69
C ARG A 82 -14.72 6.08 -10.76
N LYS A 83 -14.35 5.51 -11.91
CA LYS A 83 -15.29 5.10 -12.97
C LYS A 83 -15.68 3.64 -12.87
#